data_AF-A0A4W5L936-F1
#
_entry.id   AF-A0A4W5L936-F1
#
_cell.length_a   1.000
_cell.length_b   1.000
_cell.length_c   1.000
_cell.angle_alpha   90.00
_cell.angle_beta   90.00
_cell.angle_gamma   90.00
#
_symmetry.space_group_name_H-M   'P 1'
#
loop_
_entity.id
_entity.type
_entity.pdbx_description
1 polymer ?
#
loop_
_entity_poly.entity_id
_entity_poly.type
_entity_poly.pdbx_seq_one_letter_code
_entity_poly.pdbx_strand_id
1 'polypeptide(L)'
;LFPHPREVSTSLVWDKIQEPDVNFEEFVELFSKTAVKEKKKPLSDTITKSKAKQVVKLLNNKRSQAVGILMSSLHLDMKDIQHAILNLDNTVVDLETLQALYENRAQQDEMEKIDKHIKSSKDKDNAKPLDKPEQ
;
A
#
# COMPACT_ATOMS: atom_id res chain seq x y z
N LEU A 1 6.61 18.67 -60.03
CA LEU A 1 7.55 17.74 -59.36
C LEU A 1 8.15 18.47 -58.17
N PHE A 2 7.56 18.30 -56.98
CA PHE A 2 8.08 18.91 -55.75
C PHE A 2 9.30 18.10 -55.26
N PRO A 3 10.42 18.73 -54.88
CA PRO A 3 11.56 18.00 -54.34
C PRO A 3 11.21 17.49 -52.93
N HIS A 4 11.42 16.19 -52.69
CA HIS A 4 11.33 15.60 -51.36
C HIS A 4 12.40 16.25 -50.45
N PRO A 5 12.07 16.64 -49.21
CA PRO A 5 13.08 17.04 -48.25
C PRO A 5 14.02 15.85 -48.01
N ARG A 6 15.32 16.07 -48.16
CA ARG A 6 16.33 15.08 -47.77
C ARG A 6 16.22 14.90 -46.27
N GLU A 7 15.92 13.69 -45.81
CA GLU A 7 16.05 13.36 -44.39
C GLU A 7 17.50 13.64 -43.99
N VAL A 8 17.67 14.60 -43.08
CA VAL A 8 18.94 14.78 -42.41
C VAL A 8 19.04 13.58 -41.47
N SER A 9 19.73 12.52 -41.91
CA SER A 9 20.14 11.43 -41.06
C SER A 9 21.14 11.99 -40.04
N THR A 10 20.62 12.60 -38.98
CA THR A 10 21.40 13.00 -37.81
C THR A 10 21.97 11.71 -37.25
N SER A 11 23.26 11.47 -37.50
CA SER A 11 23.99 10.32 -36.96
C SER A 11 23.69 10.23 -35.46
N LEU A 12 22.96 9.19 -35.08
CA LEU A 12 22.57 8.95 -33.72
C LEU A 12 23.81 8.58 -32.93
N VAL A 13 23.83 8.89 -31.64
CA VAL A 13 24.95 8.50 -30.76
C VAL A 13 25.19 6.98 -30.82
N TRP A 14 24.13 6.20 -30.98
CA TRP A 14 24.17 4.75 -31.19
C TRP A 14 24.97 4.33 -32.43
N ASP A 15 24.95 5.13 -33.51
CA ASP A 15 25.70 4.83 -34.74
C ASP A 15 27.22 4.99 -34.56
N LYS A 16 27.63 5.69 -33.49
CA LYS A 16 29.04 5.95 -33.14
C LYS A 16 29.54 5.06 -32.01
N ILE A 17 28.67 4.33 -31.34
CA ILE A 17 29.04 3.42 -30.25
C ILE A 17 29.42 2.07 -30.88
N GLN A 18 30.65 1.65 -30.61
CA GLN A 18 31.10 0.29 -30.93
C GLN A 18 30.84 -0.63 -29.74
N GLU A 19 30.34 -1.83 -30.02
CA GLU A 19 30.13 -2.85 -29.00
C GLU A 19 31.49 -3.28 -28.43
N PRO A 20 31.67 -3.26 -27.10
CA PRO A 20 32.91 -3.72 -26.49
C PRO A 20 33.04 -5.22 -26.64
N ASP A 21 34.27 -5.71 -26.73
CA ASP A 21 34.57 -7.13 -26.64
C ASP A 21 34.36 -7.58 -25.18
N VAL A 22 33.35 -8.43 -24.95
CA VAL A 22 32.96 -8.91 -23.62
C VAL A 22 33.17 -10.42 -23.54
N ASN A 23 33.82 -10.87 -22.48
CA ASN A 23 33.93 -12.29 -22.18
C ASN A 23 32.57 -12.83 -21.68
N PHE A 24 31.80 -13.40 -22.60
CA PHE A 24 30.50 -13.98 -22.28
C PHE A 24 30.58 -15.18 -21.33
N GLU A 25 31.70 -15.89 -21.27
CA GLU A 25 31.88 -17.03 -20.36
C GLU A 25 31.91 -16.55 -18.90
N GLU A 26 32.71 -15.50 -18.63
CA GLU A 26 32.78 -14.84 -17.32
C GLU A 26 31.45 -14.15 -16.97
N PHE A 27 30.81 -13.49 -17.94
CA PHE A 27 29.51 -12.85 -17.73
C PHE A 27 28.44 -13.88 -17.33
N VAL A 28 28.39 -15.02 -18.01
CA VAL A 28 27.46 -16.12 -17.67
C VAL A 28 27.83 -16.71 -16.31
N GLU A 29 29.10 -16.90 -15.99
CA GLU A 29 29.53 -17.38 -14.66
C GLU A 29 29.05 -16.44 -13.54
N LEU A 30 29.23 -15.13 -13.70
CA LEU A 30 28.92 -14.13 -12.67
C LEU A 30 27.42 -13.80 -12.58
N PHE A 31 26.72 -13.75 -13.71
CA PHE A 31 25.33 -13.27 -13.79
C PHE A 31 24.31 -14.37 -14.13
N SER A 32 24.73 -15.63 -14.31
CA SER A 32 23.77 -16.72 -14.45
C SER A 32 22.89 -16.81 -13.21
N LYS A 33 21.60 -17.07 -13.45
CA LYS A 33 20.72 -17.49 -12.36
C LYS A 33 21.25 -18.82 -11.85
N THR A 34 21.89 -18.81 -10.69
CA THR A 34 22.14 -20.06 -9.95
C THR A 34 20.81 -20.80 -9.85
N ALA A 35 20.76 -22.04 -10.38
CA ALA A 35 19.61 -22.90 -10.18
C ALA A 35 19.42 -23.03 -8.67
N VAL A 36 18.37 -22.38 -8.16
CA VAL A 36 18.09 -22.27 -6.74
C VAL A 36 18.01 -23.69 -6.19
N LYS A 37 19.03 -24.11 -5.43
CA LYS A 37 18.94 -25.28 -4.56
C LYS A 37 17.60 -25.20 -3.83
N GLU A 38 16.87 -26.32 -3.86
CA GLU A 38 15.50 -26.47 -3.39
C GLU A 38 15.12 -25.47 -2.30
N LYS A 39 14.12 -24.65 -2.64
CA LYS A 39 13.35 -23.75 -1.78
C LYS A 39 13.63 -23.99 -0.29
N LYS A 40 14.46 -23.12 0.32
CA LYS A 40 14.20 -22.79 1.72
C LYS A 40 12.75 -22.32 1.74
N LYS A 41 11.89 -23.09 2.42
CA LYS A 41 10.47 -22.80 2.57
C LYS A 41 10.32 -21.31 2.86
N PRO A 42 9.40 -20.58 2.21
CA PRO A 42 9.13 -19.21 2.60
C PRO A 42 8.85 -19.20 4.10
N LEU A 43 9.54 -18.32 4.84
CA LEU A 43 9.35 -18.05 6.27
C LEU A 43 7.96 -17.43 6.57
N SER A 44 6.96 -17.73 5.74
CA SER A 44 5.57 -17.28 5.92
C SER A 44 4.72 -18.28 6.72
N ASP A 45 5.23 -19.48 7.03
CA ASP A 45 4.47 -20.53 7.74
C ASP A 45 4.86 -20.66 9.23
N THR A 46 5.16 -19.54 9.91
CA THR A 46 5.09 -19.46 11.38
C THR A 46 4.28 -18.24 11.82
N ILE A 47 3.25 -17.91 11.06
CA ILE A 47 2.02 -17.48 11.70
C ILE A 47 1.15 -18.72 11.65
N THR A 48 1.00 -19.38 12.80
CA THR A 48 -0.17 -20.22 13.02
C THR A 48 -1.35 -19.39 12.53
N LYS A 49 -1.94 -19.79 11.39
CA LYS A 49 -3.25 -19.33 10.96
C LYS A 49 -4.24 -19.88 11.98
N SER A 50 -4.16 -19.33 13.20
CA SER A 50 -5.29 -19.15 14.08
C SER A 50 -6.40 -18.69 13.16
N LYS A 51 -7.47 -19.49 13.07
CA LYS A 51 -8.62 -19.26 12.18
C LYS A 51 -8.87 -17.77 12.15
N ALA A 52 -8.45 -17.10 11.07
CA ALA A 52 -8.55 -15.66 11.00
C ALA A 52 -10.03 -15.36 11.17
N LYS A 53 -10.39 -14.66 12.25
CA LYS A 53 -11.78 -14.22 12.45
C LYS A 53 -12.16 -13.53 11.14
N GLN A 54 -13.15 -14.08 10.44
CA GLN A 54 -13.57 -13.51 9.17
C GLN A 54 -14.07 -12.10 9.46
N VAL A 55 -13.29 -11.10 9.05
CA VAL A 55 -13.64 -9.70 9.15
C VAL A 55 -14.43 -9.27 7.92
N VAL A 56 -15.39 -8.37 8.11
CA VAL A 56 -16.12 -7.75 7.00
C VAL A 56 -15.34 -6.53 6.53
N LYS A 57 -15.13 -6.42 5.23
CA LYS A 57 -14.50 -5.29 4.56
C LYS A 57 -15.55 -4.53 3.74
N LEU A 58 -15.77 -3.27 4.09
CA LEU A 58 -16.73 -2.35 3.47
C LEU A 58 -16.02 -1.26 2.68
N LEU A 59 -14.79 -0.90 3.07
CA LEU A 59 -13.97 0.06 2.34
C LEU A 59 -13.29 -0.62 1.15
N ASN A 60 -13.00 0.16 0.11
CA ASN A 60 -12.20 -0.35 -0.99
C ASN A 60 -10.74 -0.60 -0.54
N ASN A 61 -10.04 -1.48 -1.25
CA ASN A 61 -8.69 -1.91 -0.84
C ASN A 61 -7.70 -0.75 -0.66
N LYS A 62 -7.75 0.25 -1.55
CA LYS A 62 -6.84 1.40 -1.49
C LYS A 62 -7.11 2.25 -0.24
N ARG A 63 -8.39 2.48 0.09
CA ARG A 63 -8.81 3.21 1.29
C ARG A 63 -8.43 2.46 2.56
N SER A 64 -8.77 1.18 2.65
CA SER A 64 -8.41 0.32 3.78
C SER A 64 -6.90 0.27 4.01
N GLN A 65 -6.11 0.20 2.93
CA GLN A 65 -4.65 0.22 3.02
C GLN A 65 -4.11 1.57 3.51
N ALA A 66 -4.62 2.70 2.98
CA ALA A 66 -4.17 4.03 3.39
C ALA A 66 -4.44 4.27 4.89
N VAL A 67 -5.65 3.96 5.35
CA VAL A 67 -6.02 4.07 6.76
C VAL A 67 -5.22 3.10 7.62
N GLY A 68 -5.00 1.86 7.15
CA GLY A 68 -4.20 0.88 7.88
C GLY A 68 -2.73 1.28 8.04
N ILE A 69 -2.13 1.88 7.01
CA ILE A 69 -0.77 2.45 7.10
C ILE A 69 -0.76 3.62 8.08
N LEU A 70 -1.74 4.52 7.98
CA LEU A 70 -1.86 5.67 8.88
C LEU A 70 -1.97 5.22 10.35
N MET A 71 -2.86 4.29 10.66
CA MET A 71 -3.02 3.72 12.01
C MET A 71 -1.77 3.02 12.51
N SER A 72 -1.01 2.36 11.62
CA SER A 72 0.24 1.70 12.00
C SER A 72 1.38 2.71 12.23
N SER A 73 1.26 3.92 11.67
CA SER A 73 2.25 4.99 11.79
C SER A 73 1.94 5.93 12.95
N LEU A 74 0.66 6.22 13.20
CA LEU A 74 0.15 6.89 14.38
C LEU A 74 0.41 5.99 15.59
N HIS A 75 1.48 6.24 16.33
CA HIS A 75 1.67 5.63 17.64
C HIS A 75 0.79 6.34 18.68
N LEU A 76 -0.52 6.42 18.41
CA LEU A 76 -1.50 7.16 19.19
C LEU A 76 -2.75 6.31 19.45
N ASP A 77 -3.28 6.43 20.65
CA ASP A 77 -4.53 5.76 21.00
C ASP A 77 -5.73 6.58 20.53
N MET A 78 -6.80 5.90 20.14
CA MET A 78 -8.05 6.55 19.68
C MET A 78 -8.61 7.56 20.71
N LYS A 79 -8.41 7.28 22.00
CA LYS A 79 -8.84 8.18 23.09
C LYS A 79 -8.07 9.51 23.05
N ASP A 80 -6.77 9.47 22.76
CA ASP A 80 -5.92 10.65 22.69
C ASP A 80 -6.26 11.47 21.44
N ILE A 81 -6.54 10.79 20.32
CA ILE A 81 -7.04 11.43 19.08
C ILE A 81 -8.35 12.16 19.37
N GLN A 82 -9.31 11.51 20.02
CA GLN A 82 -10.60 12.12 20.39
C GLN A 82 -10.40 13.32 21.32
N HIS A 83 -9.58 13.18 22.34
CA HIS A 83 -9.31 14.24 23.30
C HIS A 83 -8.68 15.47 22.64
N ALA A 84 -7.66 15.26 21.80
CA ALA A 84 -6.97 16.31 21.08
C ALA A 84 -7.92 17.08 20.15
N ILE A 85 -8.79 16.37 19.42
CA ILE A 85 -9.78 17.00 18.52
C ILE A 85 -10.83 17.79 19.30
N LEU A 86 -11.38 17.22 20.39
CA LEU A 86 -12.46 17.85 21.16
C LEU A 86 -11.98 19.07 21.96
N ASN A 87 -10.76 19.01 22.49
CA ASN A 87 -10.20 20.07 23.33
C ASN A 87 -9.25 21.01 22.56
N LEU A 88 -9.05 20.77 21.26
CA LEU A 88 -8.08 21.48 20.41
C LEU A 88 -6.67 21.49 21.03
N ASP A 89 -6.30 20.37 21.67
CA ASP A 89 -5.03 20.20 22.37
C ASP A 89 -3.96 19.67 21.42
N ASN A 90 -3.11 20.58 20.94
CA ASN A 90 -1.99 20.28 20.06
C ASN A 90 -0.70 19.89 20.80
N THR A 91 -0.76 19.68 22.13
CA THR A 91 0.39 19.19 22.91
C THR A 91 0.47 17.67 22.92
N VAL A 92 -0.66 16.98 22.75
CA VAL A 92 -0.76 15.51 22.73
C VAL A 92 -0.74 14.96 21.30
N VAL A 93 -1.21 15.74 20.33
CA VAL A 93 -1.21 15.38 18.90
C VAL A 93 -0.69 16.56 18.09
N ASP A 94 0.36 16.33 17.31
CA ASP A 94 0.95 17.37 16.47
C ASP A 94 0.07 17.73 15.24
N LEU A 95 0.37 18.86 14.62
CA LEU A 95 -0.38 19.37 13.48
C LEU A 95 -0.26 18.49 12.23
N GLU A 96 0.88 17.82 12.03
CA GLU A 96 1.10 16.93 10.89
C GLU A 96 0.18 15.71 10.99
N THR A 97 0.06 15.15 12.19
CA THR A 97 -0.83 14.04 12.51
C THR A 97 -2.29 14.45 12.35
N LEU A 98 -2.69 15.64 12.84
CA LEU A 98 -4.05 16.15 12.67
C LEU A 98 -4.42 16.35 11.19
N GLN A 99 -3.48 16.85 10.38
CA GLN A 99 -3.66 16.99 8.94
C GLN A 99 -3.85 15.62 8.27
N ALA A 100 -3.00 14.64 8.61
CA ALA A 100 -3.10 13.29 8.07
C ALA A 100 -4.44 12.60 8.44
N LEU A 101 -4.91 12.80 9.68
CA LEU A 101 -6.23 12.36 10.13
C LEU A 101 -7.36 13.03 9.33
N TYR A 102 -7.26 14.34 9.09
CA TYR A 102 -8.27 15.07 8.32
C TYR A 102 -8.35 14.61 6.86
N GLU A 103 -7.20 14.32 6.23
CA GLU A 103 -7.14 13.82 4.85
C GLU A 103 -7.71 12.40 4.72
N ASN A 104 -7.59 11.60 5.77
CA ASN A 104 -8.10 10.23 5.82
C ASN A 104 -9.48 10.11 6.48
N ARG A 105 -10.15 11.24 6.79
CA ARG A 105 -11.49 11.22 7.36
C ARG A 105 -12.47 10.44 6.48
N ALA A 106 -13.34 9.67 7.12
CA ALA A 106 -14.36 8.89 6.44
C ALA A 106 -15.25 9.80 5.57
N GLN A 107 -15.52 9.36 4.34
CA GLN A 107 -16.46 10.03 3.45
C GLN A 107 -17.90 9.66 3.81
N GLN A 108 -18.86 10.46 3.33
CA GLN A 108 -20.28 10.28 3.66
C GLN A 108 -20.80 8.89 3.27
N ASP A 109 -20.45 8.40 2.08
CA ASP A 109 -20.88 7.08 1.60
C ASP A 109 -20.23 5.92 2.39
N GLU A 110 -19.00 6.12 2.87
CA GLU A 110 -18.28 5.18 3.71
C GLU A 110 -18.93 5.09 5.09
N MET A 111 -19.27 6.24 5.69
CA MET A 111 -20.00 6.30 6.95
C MET A 111 -21.36 5.62 6.87
N GLU A 112 -22.12 5.84 5.79
CA GLU A 112 -23.43 5.20 5.60
C GLU A 112 -23.33 3.67 5.48
N LYS A 113 -22.31 3.15 4.78
CA LYS A 113 -22.05 1.71 4.67
C LYS A 113 -21.73 1.10 6.04
N ILE A 114 -20.86 1.77 6.81
CA ILE A 114 -20.46 1.32 8.15
C ILE A 114 -21.65 1.38 9.11
N ASP A 115 -22.41 2.47 9.14
CA ASP A 115 -23.58 2.64 10.01
C ASP A 115 -24.68 1.62 9.69
N LYS A 116 -24.96 1.40 8.40
CA LYS A 116 -25.90 0.34 7.97
C LYS A 116 -25.45 -1.04 8.44
N HIS A 117 -24.15 -1.33 8.37
CA HIS A 117 -23.61 -2.59 8.86
C HIS A 117 -23.77 -2.71 10.39
N ILE A 118 -23.37 -1.68 11.15
CA ILE A 118 -23.48 -1.63 12.62
C ILE A 118 -24.94 -1.80 13.07
N LYS A 119 -25.89 -1.13 12.42
CA LYS A 119 -27.33 -1.26 12.73
C LYS A 119 -27.83 -2.67 12.42
N SER A 120 -27.46 -3.23 11.28
CA SER A 120 -27.88 -4.58 10.89
C SER A 120 -27.22 -5.70 11.70
N SER A 121 -26.07 -5.44 12.32
CA SER A 121 -25.31 -6.41 13.10
C SER A 121 -25.67 -6.41 14.59
N LYS A 122 -26.15 -5.29 15.13
CA LYS A 122 -26.55 -5.15 16.55
C LYS A 122 -27.58 -6.19 17.02
N ASP A 123 -28.47 -6.65 16.13
CA ASP A 123 -29.50 -7.65 16.45
C ASP A 123 -29.00 -9.11 16.30
N LYS A 124 -27.72 -9.31 15.97
CA LYS A 124 -27.12 -10.63 15.75
C LYS A 124 -25.90 -10.80 16.65
N ASP A 125 -26.05 -11.57 17.72
CA ASP A 125 -24.97 -11.94 18.67
C ASP A 125 -23.70 -12.55 18.04
N ASN A 126 -23.74 -12.89 16.75
CA ASN A 126 -22.63 -13.49 16.00
C ASN A 126 -22.22 -12.69 14.74
N ALA A 127 -22.50 -11.39 14.71
CA ALA A 127 -22.04 -10.57 13.60
C ALA A 127 -20.51 -10.55 13.49
N LYS A 128 -20.02 -10.72 12.27
CA LYS A 128 -18.59 -10.67 11.97
C LYS A 128 -18.07 -9.25 12.23
N PRO A 129 -16.94 -9.08 12.93
CA PRO A 129 -16.38 -7.76 13.17
C PRO A 129 -15.92 -7.11 11.86
N LEU A 130 -15.95 -5.79 11.80
CA LEU A 130 -15.32 -5.02 10.73
C LEU A 130 -13.79 -5.19 10.80
N ASP A 131 -13.11 -5.00 9.66
CA ASP A 131 -11.65 -4.98 9.65
C ASP A 131 -11.12 -3.76 10.42
N LYS A 132 -9.89 -3.82 10.94
CA LYS A 132 -9.32 -2.76 11.81
C LYS A 132 -9.39 -1.34 11.22
N PRO A 133 -9.14 -1.11 9.91
CA PRO A 133 -9.25 0.23 9.32
C PRO A 133 -10.70 0.77 9.23
N GLU A 134 -11.67 -0.08 9.54
CA GLU A 134 -13.11 0.20 9.42
C GLU A 134 -13.82 0.15 10.78
N GLN A 135 -13.06 -0.05 11.86
CA GLN A 135 -13.54 0.01 13.24
C GLN A 135 -13.37 1.43 13.78
#